data_AF-A0A2D5B0H0-F1
#
_entry.id   AF-A0A2D5B0H0-F1
#
_cell.length_a   1.000
_cell.length_b   1.000
_cell.length_c   1.000
_cell.angle_alpha   90.00
_cell.angle_beta   90.00
_cell.angle_gamma   90.00
#
_symmetry.space_group_name_H-M   'P 1'
#
loop_
_entity.id
_entity.type
_entity.pdbx_description
1 polymer ?
#
loop_
_entity_poly.entity_id
_entity_poly.type
_entity_poly.pdbx_seq_one_letter_code
_entity_poly.pdbx_strand_id
1 'polypeptide(L)'
;MTTPSSAGSPDSSLIEIRASSPPEDQARDAFVRKHPDGTFFHLRGWTKFVEGTYRHRQRDLLAWRGEQLVGVLPLMESRSVSLRRQLISTPYAVYGGALGADRSVTLALIDAAKELARSLRVGHLELRNREDPEVDIL
;
A
#
# COMPACT_ATOMS: atom_id res chain seq x y z
N MET A 1 27.24 -40.90 -3.72
CA MET A 1 27.06 -39.88 -2.68
C MET A 1 27.15 -38.53 -3.39
N THR A 2 26.02 -38.06 -3.92
CA THR A 2 25.93 -36.86 -4.76
C THR A 2 25.03 -35.88 -4.01
N THR A 3 25.63 -34.82 -3.48
CA THR A 3 24.92 -33.66 -2.93
C THR A 3 24.18 -32.94 -4.05
N PRO A 4 22.88 -32.64 -3.94
CA PRO A 4 22.27 -31.67 -4.81
C PRO A 4 22.71 -30.27 -4.38
N SER A 5 23.26 -29.55 -5.35
CA SER A 5 23.54 -28.12 -5.32
C SER A 5 22.24 -27.35 -5.05
N SER A 6 22.25 -26.49 -4.01
CA SER A 6 21.19 -25.52 -3.79
C SER A 6 21.29 -24.42 -4.85
N ALA A 7 20.48 -24.53 -5.90
CA ALA A 7 20.20 -23.41 -6.78
C ALA A 7 19.49 -22.33 -5.94
N GLY A 8 20.17 -21.20 -5.69
CA GLY A 8 19.49 -20.00 -5.23
C GLY A 8 18.47 -19.59 -6.28
N SER A 9 17.21 -19.45 -5.88
CA SER A 9 16.12 -19.09 -6.78
C SER A 9 16.39 -17.73 -7.44
N PRO A 10 16.17 -17.59 -8.75
CA PRO A 10 16.26 -16.30 -9.42
C PRO A 10 15.07 -15.44 -8.95
N ASP A 11 15.32 -14.14 -8.77
CA ASP A 11 14.28 -13.09 -8.68
C ASP A 11 13.75 -12.68 -7.28
N SER A 12 14.58 -12.70 -6.23
CA SER A 12 14.24 -12.02 -4.96
C SER A 12 14.37 -10.49 -5.01
N SER A 13 14.76 -9.92 -6.16
CA SER A 13 14.99 -8.49 -6.36
C SER A 13 13.81 -7.73 -6.98
N LEU A 14 12.93 -8.41 -7.74
CA LEU A 14 11.84 -7.74 -8.42
C LEU A 14 10.68 -7.44 -7.46
N ILE A 15 10.24 -6.18 -7.48
CA ILE A 15 9.12 -5.71 -6.67
C ILE A 15 7.86 -5.81 -7.53
N GLU A 16 6.91 -6.60 -7.07
CA GLU A 16 5.59 -6.70 -7.70
C GLU A 16 4.55 -5.96 -6.85
N ILE A 17 3.81 -5.04 -7.47
CA ILE A 17 2.72 -4.33 -6.81
C ILE A 17 1.38 -4.93 -7.22
N ARG A 18 0.57 -5.31 -6.24
CA ARG A 18 -0.76 -5.90 -6.45
C ARG A 18 -1.80 -5.21 -5.59
N ALA A 19 -3.05 -5.18 -6.06
CA ALA A 19 -4.17 -4.80 -5.22
C ALA A 19 -4.36 -5.83 -4.10
N SER A 20 -4.62 -5.37 -2.88
CA SER A 20 -4.88 -6.27 -1.75
C SER A 20 -6.17 -7.06 -1.94
N SER A 21 -6.20 -8.27 -1.39
CA SER A 21 -7.35 -9.15 -1.30
C SER A 21 -7.56 -9.65 0.14
N PRO A 22 -8.78 -10.08 0.52
CA PRO A 22 -9.07 -10.51 1.89
C PRO A 22 -8.13 -11.59 2.47
N PRO A 23 -7.66 -12.61 1.71
CA PRO A 23 -6.70 -13.59 2.22
C PRO A 23 -5.37 -12.99 2.71
N GLU A 24 -4.99 -11.81 2.21
CA GLU A 24 -3.70 -11.17 2.53
C GLU A 24 -3.78 -10.28 3.78
N ASP A 25 -4.97 -10.09 4.36
CA ASP A 25 -5.22 -9.21 5.51
C ASP A 25 -4.31 -9.52 6.69
N GLN A 26 -4.15 -10.80 7.01
CA GLN A 26 -3.33 -11.23 8.13
C GLN A 26 -1.85 -10.96 7.89
N ALA A 27 -1.36 -11.20 6.67
CA ALA A 27 0.01 -10.95 6.28
C ALA A 27 0.33 -9.45 6.28
N ARG A 28 -0.57 -8.63 5.74
CA ARG A 28 -0.50 -7.16 5.81
C ARG A 28 -0.41 -6.67 7.24
N ASP A 29 -1.34 -7.07 8.10
CA ASP A 29 -1.37 -6.64 9.49
C ASP A 29 -0.11 -7.10 10.26
N ALA A 30 0.41 -8.29 9.96
CA ALA A 30 1.66 -8.78 10.54
C ALA A 30 2.88 -7.96 10.08
N PHE A 31 2.95 -7.57 8.80
CA PHE A 31 3.98 -6.68 8.29
C PHE A 31 3.93 -5.31 8.98
N VAL A 32 2.74 -4.69 9.01
CA VAL A 32 2.53 -3.37 9.65
C VAL A 32 2.98 -3.37 11.09
N ARG A 33 2.60 -4.38 11.89
CA ARG A 33 2.98 -4.44 13.32
C ARG A 33 4.49 -4.61 13.55
N LYS A 34 5.22 -5.13 12.57
CA LYS A 34 6.69 -5.29 12.64
C LYS A 34 7.46 -4.10 12.06
N HIS A 35 6.80 -3.26 11.27
CA HIS A 35 7.44 -2.12 10.62
C HIS A 35 7.63 -0.97 11.63
N PRO A 36 8.82 -0.33 11.70
CA PRO A 36 9.10 0.74 12.66
C PRO A 36 8.15 1.95 12.52
N ASP A 37 7.74 2.26 11.30
CA ASP A 37 6.76 3.32 10.99
C ASP A 37 5.31 2.81 10.86
N GLY A 38 5.06 1.56 11.21
CA GLY A 38 3.74 0.96 11.23
C GLY A 38 2.82 1.66 12.23
N THR A 39 1.63 2.06 11.80
CA THR A 39 0.61 2.65 12.67
C THR A 39 -0.70 1.87 12.60
N PHE A 40 -1.58 2.08 13.59
CA PHE A 40 -2.93 1.51 13.59
C PHE A 40 -3.71 1.80 12.29
N PHE A 41 -3.49 2.97 11.67
CA PHE A 41 -4.18 3.37 10.45
C PHE A 41 -3.74 2.59 9.21
N HIS A 42 -2.60 1.89 9.26
CA HIS A 42 -2.18 1.00 8.19
C HIS A 42 -2.82 -0.39 8.27
N LEU A 43 -3.40 -0.76 9.42
CA LEU A 43 -4.03 -2.07 9.62
C LEU A 43 -5.34 -2.18 8.83
N ARG A 44 -5.66 -3.38 8.36
CA ARG A 44 -6.90 -3.66 7.63
C ARG A 44 -8.14 -3.31 8.45
N GLY A 45 -8.08 -3.46 9.78
CA GLY A 45 -9.17 -3.09 10.67
C GLY A 45 -9.64 -1.63 10.49
N TRP A 46 -8.70 -0.71 10.25
CA TRP A 46 -9.02 0.69 9.96
C TRP A 46 -9.73 0.83 8.61
N THR A 47 -9.18 0.25 7.55
CA THR A 47 -9.80 0.26 6.22
C THR A 47 -11.24 -0.29 6.29
N LYS A 48 -11.46 -1.43 6.95
CA LYS A 48 -12.80 -2.05 7.13
C LYS A 48 -13.77 -1.12 7.87
N PHE A 49 -13.32 -0.44 8.92
CA PHE A 49 -14.14 0.53 9.65
C PHE A 49 -14.58 1.68 8.74
N VAL A 50 -13.65 2.24 7.95
CA VAL A 50 -13.96 3.37 7.06
C VAL A 50 -14.90 2.94 5.92
N GLU A 51 -14.71 1.75 5.33
CA GLU A 51 -15.64 1.20 4.31
C GLU A 51 -17.04 1.00 4.89
N GLY A 52 -17.12 0.43 6.10
CA GLY A 52 -18.37 0.14 6.80
C GLY A 52 -19.17 1.38 7.16
N THR A 53 -18.48 2.45 7.57
CA THR A 53 -19.12 3.70 8.04
C THR A 53 -19.37 4.69 6.90
N TYR A 54 -18.39 4.88 5.99
CA TYR A 54 -18.40 5.98 5.01
C TYR A 54 -18.57 5.51 3.56
N ARG A 55 -18.69 4.19 3.32
CA ARG A 55 -18.89 3.59 1.99
C ARG A 55 -17.81 3.97 0.98
N HIS A 56 -16.62 4.33 1.45
CA HIS A 56 -15.44 4.48 0.60
C HIS A 56 -15.04 3.12 0.04
N ARG A 57 -14.42 3.10 -1.14
CA ARG A 57 -13.99 1.85 -1.78
C ARG A 57 -12.51 1.62 -1.47
N GLN A 58 -12.17 0.48 -0.86
CA GLN A 58 -10.78 0.09 -0.67
C GLN A 58 -10.06 -0.08 -2.00
N ARG A 59 -8.81 0.40 -2.03
CA ARG A 59 -7.88 0.36 -3.16
C ARG A 59 -6.45 0.02 -2.72
N ASP A 60 -6.29 -0.53 -1.52
CA ASP A 60 -4.97 -0.79 -0.93
C ASP A 60 -4.04 -1.57 -1.88
N LEU A 61 -2.77 -1.19 -1.88
CA LEU A 61 -1.71 -1.81 -2.65
C LEU A 61 -0.74 -2.54 -1.72
N LEU A 62 -0.27 -3.71 -2.17
CA LEU A 62 0.70 -4.55 -1.50
C LEU A 62 1.91 -4.75 -2.40
N ALA A 63 3.11 -4.65 -1.84
CA ALA A 63 4.37 -4.88 -2.53
C ALA A 63 4.97 -6.22 -2.13
N TRP A 64 5.41 -7.01 -3.12
CA TRP A 64 5.91 -8.36 -2.95
C TRP A 64 7.30 -8.52 -3.57
N ARG A 65 8.16 -9.32 -2.94
CA ARG A 65 9.38 -9.89 -3.53
C ARG A 65 9.22 -11.41 -3.48
N GLY A 66 8.85 -12.02 -4.60
CA GLY A 66 8.35 -13.39 -4.63
C GLY A 66 7.11 -13.55 -3.74
N GLU A 67 7.14 -14.48 -2.79
CA GLU A 67 6.04 -14.70 -1.83
C GLU A 67 6.13 -13.83 -0.58
N GLN A 68 7.19 -13.01 -0.44
CA GLN A 68 7.37 -12.17 0.72
C GLN A 68 6.67 -10.82 0.53
N LEU A 69 5.74 -10.49 1.42
CA LEU A 69 5.19 -9.15 1.53
C LEU A 69 6.25 -8.21 2.10
N VAL A 70 6.64 -7.21 1.31
CA VAL A 70 7.69 -6.24 1.63
C VAL A 70 7.19 -4.81 1.72
N GLY A 71 5.91 -4.56 1.44
CA GLY A 71 5.35 -3.23 1.63
C GLY A 71 3.83 -3.19 1.54
N VAL A 72 3.27 -2.13 2.12
CA VAL A 72 1.84 -1.88 2.17
C VAL A 72 1.59 -0.39 1.92
N LEU A 73 0.56 -0.09 1.15
CA LEU A 73 0.03 1.27 1.01
C LEU A 73 -1.49 1.17 1.10
N PRO A 74 -2.08 1.52 2.26
CA PRO A 74 -3.53 1.69 2.34
C PRO A 74 -3.96 2.76 1.35
N LEU A 75 -5.08 2.55 0.66
CA LEU A 75 -5.70 3.51 -0.24
C LEU A 75 -7.22 3.34 -0.20
N MET A 76 -7.93 4.46 -0.23
CA MET A 76 -9.37 4.50 -0.33
C MET A 76 -9.79 5.51 -1.38
N GLU A 77 -10.64 5.05 -2.27
CA GLU A 77 -11.33 5.90 -3.23
C GLU A 77 -12.60 6.45 -2.57
N SER A 78 -12.73 7.77 -2.55
CA SER A 78 -13.90 8.47 -2.02
C SER A 78 -14.38 9.56 -2.99
N ARG A 79 -15.56 10.12 -2.73
CA ARG A 79 -16.04 11.31 -3.41
C ARG A 79 -15.90 12.50 -2.45
N SER A 80 -15.30 13.58 -2.94
CA SER A 80 -15.27 14.86 -2.24
C SER A 80 -16.63 15.56 -2.32
N VAL A 81 -16.80 16.65 -1.55
CA VAL A 81 -18.01 17.49 -1.51
C VAL A 81 -18.39 18.02 -2.90
N SER A 82 -17.41 18.24 -3.78
CA SER A 82 -17.62 18.70 -5.16
C SER A 82 -17.88 17.56 -6.17
N LEU A 83 -18.26 16.36 -5.70
CA LEU A 83 -18.44 15.13 -6.49
C LEU A 83 -17.18 14.63 -7.23
N ARG A 84 -16.02 15.32 -7.09
CA ARG A 84 -14.75 14.84 -7.63
C ARG A 84 -14.30 13.61 -6.85
N ARG A 85 -13.95 12.54 -7.58
CA ARG A 85 -13.31 11.35 -6.99
C ARG A 85 -11.91 11.72 -6.54
N GLN A 86 -11.51 11.16 -5.41
CA GLN A 86 -10.17 11.30 -4.84
C GLN A 86 -9.68 9.94 -4.37
N LEU A 87 -8.37 9.75 -4.40
CA LEU A 87 -7.68 8.59 -3.86
C LEU A 87 -6.86 9.07 -2.66
N ILE A 88 -7.15 8.56 -1.47
CA ILE A 88 -6.51 8.99 -0.22
C ILE A 88 -5.93 7.77 0.45
N SER A 89 -4.70 7.83 0.95
CA SER A 89 -4.08 6.68 1.59
C SER A 89 -4.86 6.17 2.81
N THR A 90 -5.14 7.06 3.77
CA THR A 90 -5.99 6.74 4.92
C THR A 90 -6.90 7.92 5.26
N PRO A 91 -8.18 7.90 4.84
CA PRO A 91 -9.16 8.90 5.26
C PRO A 91 -9.27 8.96 6.78
N TYR A 92 -9.43 10.16 7.35
CA TYR A 92 -9.65 10.42 8.77
C TYR A 92 -8.49 10.01 9.71
N ALA A 93 -7.29 9.81 9.16
CA ALA A 93 -6.07 9.50 9.88
C ALA A 93 -4.98 10.56 9.65
N VAL A 94 -3.96 10.59 10.52
CA VAL A 94 -2.83 11.54 10.39
C VAL A 94 -1.62 10.88 9.70
N TYR A 95 -1.38 9.59 9.95
CA TYR A 95 -0.23 8.84 9.41
C TYR A 95 -0.69 7.49 8.86
N GLY A 96 -0.63 7.32 7.55
CA GLY A 96 -1.07 6.11 6.84
C GLY A 96 -0.60 6.08 5.39
N GLY A 97 0.65 6.45 5.18
CA GLY A 97 1.29 6.51 3.88
C GLY A 97 1.83 5.16 3.42
N ALA A 98 2.78 5.19 2.49
CA ALA A 98 3.44 3.98 2.01
C ALA A 98 4.44 3.47 3.06
N LEU A 99 4.39 2.18 3.36
CA LEU A 99 5.38 1.49 4.18
C LEU A 99 6.07 0.45 3.31
N GLY A 100 7.35 0.64 3.03
CA GLY A 100 8.19 -0.32 2.34
C GLY A 100 9.32 -0.79 3.25
N ALA A 101 9.72 -2.05 3.12
CA ALA A 101 10.88 -2.61 3.82
C ALA A 101 12.19 -1.84 3.52
N ASP A 102 12.22 -1.10 2.41
CA ASP A 102 13.26 -0.15 2.05
C ASP A 102 12.68 0.96 1.14
N ARG A 103 13.49 1.98 0.85
CA ARG A 103 13.09 3.13 0.03
C ARG A 103 12.58 2.73 -1.36
N SER A 104 13.17 1.70 -1.98
CA SER A 104 12.75 1.28 -3.33
C SER A 104 11.32 0.73 -3.33
N VAL A 105 10.93 -0.01 -2.29
CA VAL A 105 9.57 -0.51 -2.12
C VAL A 105 8.57 0.62 -1.89
N THR A 106 8.93 1.59 -1.04
CA THR A 106 8.09 2.77 -0.79
C THR A 106 7.83 3.55 -2.08
N LEU A 107 8.86 3.81 -2.88
CA LEU A 107 8.72 4.51 -4.16
C LEU A 107 7.85 3.72 -5.16
N ALA A 108 8.06 2.41 -5.28
CA ALA A 108 7.25 1.56 -6.17
C ALA A 108 5.75 1.57 -5.80
N LEU A 109 5.42 1.57 -4.50
CA LEU A 109 4.04 1.71 -4.03
C LEU A 109 3.44 3.07 -4.38
N ILE A 110 4.22 4.15 -4.24
CA ILE A 110 3.79 5.51 -4.56
C ILE A 110 3.53 5.66 -6.06
N ASP A 111 4.43 5.14 -6.90
CA ASP A 111 4.27 5.21 -8.35
C ASP A 111 3.06 4.39 -8.83
N ALA A 112 2.86 3.20 -8.27
CA ALA A 112 1.64 2.41 -8.52
C ALA A 112 0.37 3.14 -8.06
N ALA A 113 0.41 3.89 -6.95
CA ALA A 113 -0.72 4.72 -6.52
C ALA A 113 -1.01 5.88 -7.48
N LYS A 114 0.03 6.50 -8.06
CA LYS A 114 -0.13 7.54 -9.10
C LYS A 114 -0.77 6.94 -10.36
N GLU A 115 -0.32 5.76 -10.80
CA GLU A 115 -0.92 5.05 -11.93
C GLU A 115 -2.38 4.68 -11.67
N LEU A 116 -2.68 4.18 -10.46
CA LEU A 116 -4.03 3.89 -10.03
C LEU A 116 -4.91 5.15 -10.03
N ALA A 117 -4.41 6.27 -9.51
CA ALA A 117 -5.10 7.56 -9.54
C ALA A 117 -5.44 8.00 -10.98
N ARG A 118 -4.48 7.90 -11.90
CA ARG A 118 -4.68 8.20 -13.34
C ARG A 118 -5.72 7.28 -13.96
N SER A 119 -5.64 5.97 -13.74
CA SER A 119 -6.59 4.99 -14.31
C SER A 119 -8.02 5.19 -13.78
N LEU A 120 -8.16 5.56 -12.51
CA LEU A 120 -9.43 5.91 -11.89
C LEU A 120 -9.94 7.31 -12.28
N ARG A 121 -9.12 8.12 -12.97
CA ARG A 121 -9.41 9.52 -13.32
C ARG A 121 -9.85 10.33 -12.09
N VAL A 122 -9.18 10.12 -10.96
CA VAL A 122 -9.43 10.93 -9.76
C VAL A 122 -8.87 12.33 -9.96
N GLY A 123 -9.49 13.33 -9.33
CA GLY A 123 -9.00 14.70 -9.40
C GLY A 123 -7.83 14.98 -8.46
N HIS A 124 -7.56 14.08 -7.51
CA HIS A 124 -6.54 14.25 -6.49
C HIS A 124 -6.08 12.91 -5.89
N LEU A 125 -4.77 12.80 -5.63
CA LEU A 125 -4.13 11.75 -4.84
C LEU A 125 -3.52 12.37 -3.58
N GLU A 126 -3.95 11.91 -2.40
CA GLU A 126 -3.42 12.34 -1.11
C GLU A 126 -2.69 11.19 -0.42
N LEU A 127 -1.39 11.37 -0.13
CA LEU A 127 -0.57 10.40 0.58
C LEU A 127 -0.17 10.96 1.94
N ARG A 128 -0.62 10.31 3.02
CA ARG A 128 -0.34 10.73 4.40
C ARG A 128 0.91 10.07 4.97
N ASN A 129 2.03 10.30 4.28
CA ASN A 129 3.35 9.80 4.67
C ASN A 129 3.82 10.53 5.93
N ARG A 130 4.59 9.82 6.78
CA ARG A 130 5.18 10.40 7.99
C ARG A 130 6.36 11.32 7.64
N GLU A 131 7.14 10.91 6.66
CA GLU A 131 8.26 11.66 6.10
C GLU A 131 7.95 12.03 4.65
N ASP A 132 8.53 13.12 4.16
CA ASP A 132 8.44 13.49 2.75
C ASP A 132 9.20 12.44 1.91
N PRO A 133 8.53 11.70 1.02
CA PRO A 133 9.23 10.74 0.16
C PRO A 133 10.10 11.40 -0.91
N GLU A 134 10.12 12.74 -1.02
CA GLU A 134 10.86 13.53 -2.01
C GLU A 134 10.45 13.15 -3.44
N VAL A 135 9.14 13.04 -3.67
CA VAL A 135 8.56 12.69 -4.97
C VAL A 135 7.49 13.71 -5.37
N ASP A 136 7.47 14.05 -6.66
CA ASP A 136 6.38 14.86 -7.20
C ASP A 136 5.07 14.07 -7.16
N ILE A 137 4.11 14.55 -6.36
CA ILE A 137 2.73 14.06 -6.33
C ILE A 137 1.91 15.00 -7.22
N LEU A 138 1.19 14.42 -8.19
CA LEU A 138 0.40 15.13 -9.21
C LEU A 138 -0.66 16.08 -8.63
#